data_AF-A0A7Z9T938-F1
#
_entry.id   AF-A0A7Z9T938-F1
#
_cell.length_a   1.000
_cell.length_b   1.000
_cell.length_c   1.000
_cell.angle_alpha   90.00
_cell.angle_beta   90.00
_cell.angle_gamma   90.00
#
_symmetry.space_group_name_H-M   'P 1'
#
loop_
_entity.id
_entity.type
_entity.pdbx_description
1 polymer ?
#
loop_
_entity_poly.entity_id
_entity_poly.type
_entity_poly.pdbx_seq_one_letter_code
_entity_poly.pdbx_strand_id
1 'polypeptide(L)'
;MMDAKGRVWITQYVRPNEVPGWCLEGADNPFADYYPIQHQRESRQLSFYDPETEKFVLIDTCYFTHHLQFADDANDTLWLSGSTEAIGWLNTRLYDQTGDERAAQGWCPTVIDTNGDGVITKPWNEPDMGGDYTLTAGSVEMDPALDTRIGSLDKFQRAYGVIPHPDGSVWISRRYPVPGQLIRLELGTNPPETCKSEVYEPPYDPAGDPQAWGYGPRGIDVDR
;
A
#
# COMPACT_ATOMS: atom_id res chain seq x y z
N MET A 1 12.08 8.03 -9.60
CA MET A 1 12.02 9.34 -8.91
C MET A 1 13.43 9.76 -8.53
N MET A 2 13.73 11.05 -8.38
CA MET A 2 15.02 11.49 -7.84
C MET A 2 14.83 12.02 -6.42
N ASP A 3 15.80 11.77 -5.54
CA ASP A 3 15.83 12.38 -4.22
C ASP A 3 16.72 13.64 -4.17
N ALA A 4 16.78 14.30 -3.01
CA ALA A 4 17.57 15.50 -2.80
C ALA A 4 19.09 15.30 -2.93
N LYS A 5 19.57 14.03 -2.93
CA LYS A 5 20.98 13.67 -3.14
C LYS A 5 21.30 13.38 -4.61
N GLY A 6 20.30 13.45 -5.50
CA GLY A 6 20.46 13.16 -6.92
C GLY A 6 20.42 11.66 -7.26
N ARG A 7 20.04 10.79 -6.31
CA ARG A 7 19.91 9.35 -6.55
C ARG A 7 18.62 9.06 -7.32
N VAL A 8 18.67 8.13 -8.25
CA VAL A 8 17.51 7.72 -9.07
C VAL A 8 16.87 6.47 -8.48
N TRP A 9 15.74 6.64 -7.81
CA TRP A 9 14.93 5.58 -7.20
C TRP A 9 14.02 4.90 -8.21
N ILE A 10 14.03 3.57 -8.19
CA ILE A 10 13.47 2.70 -9.22
C ILE A 10 12.80 1.48 -8.54
N THR A 11 11.63 1.08 -9.04
CA THR A 11 11.06 -0.23 -8.70
C THR A 11 11.67 -1.29 -9.61
N GLN A 12 12.34 -2.29 -9.05
CA GLN A 12 13.05 -3.30 -9.82
C GLN A 12 13.00 -4.68 -9.17
N TYR A 13 13.23 -5.72 -9.96
CA TYR A 13 13.41 -7.07 -9.47
C TYR A 13 14.80 -7.20 -8.80
N VAL A 14 14.85 -7.43 -7.49
CA VAL A 14 16.14 -7.58 -6.76
C VAL A 14 16.40 -8.99 -6.24
N ARG A 15 15.36 -9.83 -6.21
CA ARG A 15 15.40 -11.21 -5.72
C ARG A 15 14.39 -12.09 -6.45
N PRO A 16 14.50 -13.44 -6.36
CA PRO A 16 13.41 -14.36 -6.67
C PRO A 16 12.06 -13.91 -6.10
N ASN A 17 10.96 -14.31 -6.77
CA ASN A 17 9.63 -13.81 -6.42
C ASN A 17 9.21 -14.14 -4.99
N GLU A 18 9.77 -15.19 -4.38
CA GLU A 18 9.46 -15.63 -3.02
C GLU A 18 9.60 -14.48 -2.02
N VAL A 19 8.49 -14.10 -1.37
CA VAL A 19 8.51 -13.10 -0.30
C VAL A 19 9.37 -13.61 0.86
N PRO A 20 10.26 -12.77 1.44
CA PRO A 20 11.17 -13.21 2.48
C PRO A 20 10.41 -13.68 3.72
N GLY A 21 10.95 -14.70 4.40
CA GLY A 21 10.31 -15.25 5.60
C GLY A 21 10.10 -14.25 6.73
N TRP A 22 10.88 -13.16 6.78
CA TRP A 22 10.74 -12.09 7.77
C TRP A 22 9.57 -11.12 7.50
N CYS A 23 8.82 -11.35 6.42
CA CYS A 23 7.60 -10.63 6.05
C CYS A 23 6.32 -11.47 6.26
N LEU A 24 6.48 -12.73 6.68
CA LEU A 24 5.41 -13.72 6.77
C LEU A 24 5.02 -13.98 8.23
N GLU A 25 3.94 -14.73 8.41
CA GLU A 25 3.44 -15.10 9.73
C GLU A 25 4.51 -15.79 10.59
N GLY A 26 4.60 -15.40 11.87
CA GLY A 26 5.58 -15.93 12.82
C GLY A 26 6.98 -15.32 12.71
N ALA A 27 7.18 -14.31 11.85
CA ALA A 27 8.42 -13.54 11.81
C ALA A 27 8.57 -12.62 13.03
N ASP A 28 9.82 -12.40 13.45
CA ASP A 28 10.18 -11.34 14.41
C ASP A 28 10.23 -9.99 13.68
N ASN A 29 9.06 -9.52 13.26
CA ASN A 29 8.86 -8.23 12.60
C ASN A 29 7.48 -7.70 13.00
N PRO A 30 7.38 -6.52 13.66
CA PRO A 30 6.11 -6.00 14.17
C PRO A 30 5.07 -5.82 13.06
N PHE A 31 5.49 -5.45 11.85
CA PHE A 31 4.58 -5.31 10.73
C PHE A 31 4.04 -6.66 10.23
N ALA A 32 4.87 -7.72 10.26
CA ALA A 32 4.44 -9.06 9.88
C ALA A 32 3.62 -9.75 10.99
N ASP A 33 3.88 -9.43 12.25
CA ASP A 33 3.06 -9.88 13.38
C ASP A 33 1.65 -9.27 13.30
N TYR A 34 1.55 -7.99 12.94
CA TYR A 34 0.26 -7.37 12.72
C TYR A 34 -0.39 -7.81 11.40
N TYR A 35 0.27 -7.65 10.26
CA TYR A 35 -0.30 -8.03 8.96
C TYR A 35 0.76 -8.74 8.12
N PRO A 36 0.86 -10.07 8.23
CA PRO A 36 1.82 -10.82 7.42
C PRO A 36 1.42 -10.71 5.95
N ILE A 37 2.40 -10.52 5.07
CA ILE A 37 2.16 -10.42 3.63
C ILE A 37 1.56 -11.73 3.13
N GLN A 38 0.35 -11.66 2.59
CA GLN A 38 -0.42 -12.81 2.13
C GLN A 38 -0.02 -13.22 0.72
N HIS A 39 0.35 -12.26 -0.13
CA HIS A 39 0.79 -12.50 -1.49
C HIS A 39 2.26 -12.95 -1.47
N GLN A 40 2.48 -14.25 -1.24
CA GLN A 40 3.81 -14.84 -1.01
C GLN A 40 4.75 -14.84 -2.25
N ARG A 41 4.34 -14.26 -3.39
CA ARG A 41 5.17 -14.18 -4.61
C ARG A 41 5.10 -12.80 -5.27
N GLU A 42 6.15 -12.00 -5.10
CA GLU A 42 6.24 -10.62 -5.59
C GLU A 42 7.45 -10.34 -6.49
N SER A 43 7.22 -9.57 -7.56
CA SER A 43 8.19 -9.41 -8.66
C SER A 43 8.95 -8.08 -8.71
N ARG A 44 8.59 -7.06 -7.94
CA ARG A 44 9.34 -5.79 -7.92
C ARG A 44 9.47 -5.28 -6.50
N GLN A 45 10.72 -5.05 -6.13
CA GLN A 45 11.16 -4.41 -4.91
C GLN A 45 11.77 -3.04 -5.27
N LEU A 46 12.63 -2.50 -4.42
CA LEU A 46 13.13 -1.15 -4.54
C LEU A 46 14.63 -1.13 -4.83
N SER A 47 15.07 -0.09 -5.51
CA SER A 47 16.48 0.26 -5.63
C SER A 47 16.67 1.73 -5.85
N PHE A 48 17.93 2.15 -5.75
CA PHE A 48 18.36 3.39 -6.36
C PHE A 48 19.67 3.21 -7.11
N TYR A 49 19.83 3.97 -8.18
CA TYR A 49 21.12 4.23 -8.80
C TYR A 49 21.73 5.47 -8.15
N ASP A 50 22.95 5.34 -7.66
CA ASP A 50 23.77 6.43 -7.14
C ASP A 50 24.74 6.91 -8.23
N PRO A 51 24.58 8.13 -8.78
CA PRO A 51 25.46 8.67 -9.80
C PRO A 51 26.89 8.95 -9.31
N GLU A 52 27.10 9.15 -8.01
CA GLU A 52 28.44 9.42 -7.47
C GLU A 52 29.30 8.16 -7.52
N THR A 53 28.71 7.01 -7.19
CA THR A 53 29.40 5.72 -7.17
C THR A 53 29.17 4.87 -8.42
N GLU A 54 28.28 5.32 -9.31
CA GLU A 54 27.79 4.63 -10.51
C GLU A 54 27.24 3.23 -10.24
N LYS A 55 26.60 3.03 -9.08
CA LYS A 55 26.12 1.72 -8.63
C LYS A 55 24.64 1.70 -8.35
N PHE A 56 24.05 0.52 -8.57
CA PHE A 56 22.75 0.19 -8.03
C PHE A 56 22.88 -0.33 -6.60
N VAL A 57 22.09 0.23 -5.70
CA VAL A 57 21.83 -0.33 -4.37
C VAL A 57 20.49 -1.03 -4.42
N LEU A 58 20.47 -2.30 -4.02
CA LEU A 58 19.29 -3.17 -4.07
C LEU A 58 18.68 -3.21 -2.67
N ILE A 59 17.38 -2.98 -2.57
CA ILE A 59 16.65 -2.91 -1.29
C ILE A 59 15.51 -3.90 -1.35
N ASP A 60 15.55 -4.92 -0.49
CA ASP A 60 14.48 -5.90 -0.41
C ASP A 60 13.27 -5.34 0.33
N THR A 61 12.08 -5.48 -0.26
CA THR A 61 10.81 -5.04 0.32
C THR A 61 9.86 -6.22 0.55
N CYS A 62 9.09 -6.15 1.62
CA CYS A 62 8.06 -7.16 1.93
C CYS A 62 6.89 -7.12 0.94
N TYR A 63 6.53 -5.92 0.49
CA TYR A 63 5.42 -5.66 -0.42
C TYR A 63 5.91 -5.38 -1.84
N PHE A 64 5.04 -5.59 -2.83
CA PHE A 64 5.31 -5.21 -4.22
C PHE A 64 5.33 -3.70 -4.42
N THR A 65 6.20 -3.23 -5.32
CA THR A 65 6.36 -1.82 -5.65
C THR A 65 6.04 -1.51 -7.12
N HIS A 66 5.44 -0.35 -7.40
CA HIS A 66 5.15 0.11 -8.76
C HIS A 66 5.44 1.60 -9.00
N HIS A 67 4.60 2.50 -8.50
CA HIS A 67 4.90 3.94 -8.48
C HIS A 67 5.50 4.30 -7.13
N LEU A 68 6.32 5.35 -7.13
CA LEU A 68 7.01 5.83 -5.94
C LEU A 68 6.96 7.35 -5.85
N GLN A 69 6.72 7.87 -4.65
CA GLN A 69 6.64 9.30 -4.35
C GLN A 69 7.30 9.60 -3.01
N PHE A 70 8.13 10.65 -2.95
CA PHE A 70 8.66 11.15 -1.69
C PHE A 70 7.63 12.02 -0.97
N ALA A 71 7.53 11.84 0.33
CA ALA A 71 6.86 12.77 1.22
C ALA A 71 7.78 13.93 1.58
N ASP A 72 7.20 15.12 1.75
CA ASP A 72 7.89 16.29 2.28
C ASP A 72 7.90 16.22 3.82
N ASP A 73 8.55 15.19 4.38
CA ASP A 73 8.62 14.92 5.82
C ASP A 73 10.06 14.83 6.36
N ALA A 74 10.20 14.75 7.69
CA ALA A 74 11.51 14.70 8.33
C ALA A 74 12.28 13.39 8.11
N ASN A 75 11.63 12.36 7.54
CA ASN A 75 12.18 11.02 7.30
C ASN A 75 12.62 10.82 5.84
N ASP A 76 12.36 11.80 4.96
CA ASP A 76 12.44 11.65 3.51
C ASP A 76 11.71 10.34 3.09
N THR A 77 10.50 10.12 3.62
CA THR A 77 9.76 8.87 3.45
C THR A 77 9.43 8.67 1.97
N LEU A 78 9.82 7.52 1.42
CA LEU A 78 9.41 7.10 0.09
C LEU A 78 8.19 6.20 0.19
N TRP A 79 7.08 6.61 -0.40
CA TRP A 79 5.83 5.85 -0.47
C TRP A 79 5.71 5.06 -1.76
N LEU A 80 5.24 3.82 -1.68
CA LEU A 80 5.19 2.88 -2.80
C LEU A 80 3.75 2.40 -3.03
N SER A 81 3.31 2.45 -4.29
CA SER A 81 2.12 1.73 -4.72
C SER A 81 2.48 0.33 -5.23
N GLY A 82 1.49 -0.42 -5.69
CA GLY A 82 1.67 -1.67 -6.43
C GLY A 82 1.17 -2.89 -5.68
N SER A 83 1.33 -2.93 -4.36
CA SER A 83 0.77 -4.01 -3.57
C SER A 83 -0.76 -4.02 -3.67
N THR A 84 -1.34 -5.22 -3.65
CA THR A 84 -2.79 -5.43 -3.66
C THR A 84 -3.36 -5.35 -2.24
N GLU A 85 -2.57 -5.68 -1.24
CA GLU A 85 -3.06 -5.97 0.10
C GLU A 85 -2.61 -4.99 1.18
N ALA A 86 -1.58 -4.18 0.90
CA ALA A 86 -1.01 -3.24 1.84
C ALA A 86 -0.44 -2.02 1.10
N ILE A 87 -0.25 -0.92 1.83
CA ILE A 87 0.45 0.28 1.36
C ILE A 87 1.77 0.33 2.10
N GLY A 88 2.88 0.38 1.36
CA GLY A 88 4.22 0.30 1.92
C GLY A 88 5.03 1.58 1.75
N TRP A 89 5.99 1.79 2.64
CA TRP A 89 6.95 2.89 2.59
C TRP A 89 8.35 2.48 3.05
N LEU A 90 9.33 3.32 2.72
CA LEU A 90 10.70 3.25 3.20
C LEU A 90 11.11 4.61 3.81
N ASN A 91 11.57 4.60 5.06
CA ASN A 91 12.29 5.73 5.67
C ASN A 91 13.71 5.77 5.10
N THR A 92 13.91 6.62 4.08
CA THR A 92 15.19 6.64 3.36
C THR A 92 16.33 7.21 4.20
N ARG A 93 16.04 8.12 5.13
CA ARG A 93 17.05 8.62 6.08
C ARG A 93 17.53 7.55 7.03
N LEU A 94 16.63 6.71 7.55
CA LEU A 94 17.01 5.61 8.43
C LEU A 94 17.82 4.58 7.64
N TYR A 95 17.38 4.23 6.43
CA TYR A 95 18.14 3.32 5.56
C TYR A 95 19.54 3.86 5.25
N ASP A 96 19.69 5.15 4.98
CA ASP A 96 21.00 5.76 4.72
C ASP A 96 21.92 5.73 5.95
N GLN A 97 21.36 5.74 7.15
CA GLN A 97 22.12 5.70 8.41
C GLN A 97 22.54 4.28 8.77
N THR A 98 21.69 3.28 8.52
CA THR A 98 21.87 1.92 9.05
C THR A 98 22.21 0.89 7.99
N GLY A 99 21.81 1.11 6.73
CA GLY A 99 21.78 0.10 5.68
C GLY A 99 20.78 -1.02 5.93
N ASP A 100 19.92 -0.91 6.94
CA ASP A 100 18.97 -1.97 7.34
C ASP A 100 17.60 -1.73 6.69
N GLU A 101 17.34 -2.45 5.59
CA GLU A 101 16.06 -2.40 4.90
C GLU A 101 14.89 -2.90 5.75
N ARG A 102 15.11 -3.83 6.69
CA ARG A 102 14.02 -4.40 7.51
C ARG A 102 13.53 -3.37 8.51
N ALA A 103 14.47 -2.68 9.16
CA ALA A 103 14.16 -1.62 10.11
C ALA A 103 13.64 -0.34 9.44
N ALA A 104 14.07 -0.07 8.20
CA ALA A 104 13.72 1.17 7.49
C ALA A 104 12.36 1.13 6.79
N GLN A 105 11.72 -0.03 6.64
CA GLN A 105 10.44 -0.14 5.94
C GLN A 105 9.28 -0.44 6.87
N GLY A 106 8.09 -0.09 6.40
CA GLY A 106 6.82 -0.46 7.04
C GLY A 106 5.71 -0.59 6.02
N TRP A 107 4.61 -1.19 6.42
CA TRP A 107 3.40 -1.27 5.61
C TRP A 107 2.14 -1.29 6.48
N CYS A 108 1.03 -0.86 5.90
CA CYS A 108 -0.28 -0.98 6.54
C CYS A 108 -1.27 -1.68 5.61
N PRO A 109 -2.08 -2.62 6.14
CA PRO A 109 -3.28 -3.04 5.42
C PRO A 109 -4.23 -1.85 5.30
N THR A 110 -5.08 -1.88 4.28
CA THR A 110 -6.12 -0.86 4.11
C THR A 110 -7.38 -1.30 4.83
N VAL A 111 -7.69 -0.70 5.98
CA VAL A 111 -8.82 -1.08 6.84
C VAL A 111 -9.70 0.14 7.14
N ILE A 112 -11.00 -0.04 6.95
CA ILE A 112 -12.03 0.96 7.20
C ILE A 112 -12.68 0.67 8.55
N ASP A 113 -12.82 1.71 9.36
CA ASP A 113 -13.56 1.72 10.62
C ASP A 113 -15.08 1.64 10.34
N THR A 114 -15.54 0.45 9.97
CA THR A 114 -16.93 0.20 9.57
C THR A 114 -17.86 0.02 10.75
N ASN A 115 -17.33 -0.35 11.92
CA ASN A 115 -18.12 -0.43 13.15
C ASN A 115 -18.33 0.97 13.79
N GLY A 116 -17.51 1.96 13.41
CA GLY A 116 -17.68 3.37 13.74
C GLY A 116 -17.22 3.75 15.15
N ASP A 117 -16.37 2.95 15.79
CA ASP A 117 -15.88 3.21 17.16
C ASP A 117 -14.64 4.12 17.23
N GLY A 118 -14.05 4.45 16.07
CA GLY A 118 -12.91 5.34 15.94
C GLY A 118 -11.55 4.64 15.93
N VAL A 119 -11.47 3.32 16.14
CA VAL A 119 -10.22 2.57 16.24
C VAL A 119 -10.24 1.30 15.40
N ILE A 120 -9.15 1.01 14.68
CA ILE A 120 -9.04 -0.22 13.90
C ILE A 120 -8.72 -1.41 14.81
N THR A 121 -9.64 -2.36 14.92
CA THR A 121 -9.56 -3.49 15.84
C THR A 121 -9.78 -4.82 15.13
N LYS A 122 -8.88 -5.78 15.34
CA LYS A 122 -9.03 -7.15 14.83
C LYS A 122 -9.98 -7.99 15.69
N PRO A 123 -10.65 -9.01 15.12
CA PRO A 123 -10.62 -9.41 13.70
C PRO A 123 -11.39 -8.43 12.81
N TRP A 124 -11.11 -8.48 11.51
CA TRP A 124 -11.82 -7.68 10.50
C TRP A 124 -12.75 -8.56 9.67
N ASN A 125 -13.74 -7.93 9.06
CA ASN A 125 -14.35 -8.45 7.84
C ASN A 125 -13.26 -8.49 6.76
N GLU A 126 -12.87 -9.69 6.36
CA GLU A 126 -11.86 -9.92 5.33
C GLU A 126 -12.52 -9.97 3.95
N PRO A 127 -11.92 -9.36 2.91
CA PRO A 127 -12.40 -9.47 1.54
C PRO A 127 -12.26 -10.93 1.06
N ASP A 128 -13.11 -11.35 0.13
CA ASP A 128 -12.90 -12.63 -0.56
C ASP A 128 -11.56 -12.57 -1.31
N MET A 129 -10.57 -13.29 -0.79
CA MET A 129 -9.18 -13.23 -1.25
C MET A 129 -8.98 -13.75 -2.68
N GLY A 130 -10.00 -14.38 -3.28
CA GLY A 130 -10.03 -14.76 -4.69
C GLY A 130 -10.98 -13.94 -5.57
N GLY A 131 -11.64 -12.90 -5.03
CA GLY A 131 -12.76 -12.18 -5.63
C GLY A 131 -12.55 -10.66 -5.85
N ASP A 132 -13.61 -10.00 -6.32
CA ASP A 132 -13.65 -8.57 -6.68
C ASP A 132 -13.49 -7.64 -5.45
N TYR A 133 -12.81 -6.49 -5.61
CA TYR A 133 -12.54 -5.49 -4.55
C TYR A 133 -13.77 -4.76 -4.02
N THR A 134 -14.89 -4.94 -4.68
CA THR A 134 -16.09 -4.25 -4.26
C THR A 134 -16.48 -4.83 -2.91
N LEU A 135 -16.66 -3.93 -1.94
CA LEU A 135 -17.77 -4.07 -0.99
C LEU A 135 -19.07 -4.00 -1.81
N THR A 136 -19.26 -4.91 -2.76
CA THR A 136 -20.56 -5.10 -3.38
C THR A 136 -21.38 -5.62 -2.24
N ALA A 137 -22.35 -4.80 -1.81
CA ALA A 137 -23.37 -5.23 -0.88
C ALA A 137 -23.87 -6.62 -1.32
N GLY A 138 -23.55 -7.65 -0.55
CA GLY A 138 -24.03 -9.02 -0.75
C GLY A 138 -23.03 -10.10 -1.23
N SER A 139 -21.73 -9.85 -1.38
CA SER A 139 -20.76 -10.93 -1.71
C SER A 139 -20.19 -11.67 -0.48
N VAL A 140 -20.14 -11.01 0.67
CA VAL A 140 -19.74 -11.56 1.97
C VAL A 140 -20.72 -11.05 3.04
N GLU A 141 -21.16 -11.91 3.96
CA GLU A 141 -21.93 -11.47 5.12
C GLU A 141 -21.00 -10.68 6.04
N MET A 142 -21.23 -9.36 6.10
CA MET A 142 -20.42 -8.45 6.91
C MET A 142 -20.93 -8.47 8.35
N ASP A 143 -20.04 -8.70 9.32
CA ASP A 143 -20.36 -8.48 10.72
C ASP A 143 -20.31 -6.96 11.00
N PRO A 144 -21.44 -6.32 11.36
CA PRO A 144 -21.48 -4.89 11.63
C PRO A 144 -20.69 -4.48 12.88
N ALA A 145 -20.25 -5.42 13.71
CA ALA A 145 -19.41 -5.14 14.87
C ALA A 145 -17.91 -5.08 14.54
N LEU A 146 -17.51 -5.48 13.32
CA LEU A 146 -16.11 -5.54 12.90
C LEU A 146 -15.76 -4.42 11.91
N ASP A 147 -14.49 -4.04 11.93
CA ASP A 147 -13.89 -3.23 10.88
C ASP A 147 -13.74 -4.01 9.59
N THR A 148 -13.53 -3.33 8.48
CA THR A 148 -13.51 -3.95 7.16
C THR A 148 -12.19 -3.71 6.47
N ARG A 149 -11.47 -4.78 6.16
CA ARG A 149 -10.29 -4.68 5.32
C ARG A 149 -10.72 -4.63 3.86
N ILE A 150 -10.10 -3.73 3.11
CA ILE A 150 -10.13 -3.74 1.65
C ILE A 150 -8.77 -4.24 1.14
N GLY A 151 -8.78 -5.01 0.07
CA GLY A 151 -7.59 -5.74 -0.38
C GLY A 151 -7.98 -6.91 -1.27
N SER A 152 -7.04 -7.51 -1.97
CA SER A 152 -7.20 -8.81 -2.61
C SER A 152 -5.85 -9.43 -2.93
N LEU A 153 -5.85 -10.70 -3.35
CA LEU A 153 -4.67 -11.39 -3.87
C LEU A 153 -4.66 -11.48 -5.40
N ASP A 154 -5.63 -10.87 -6.10
CA ASP A 154 -5.59 -10.75 -7.55
C ASP A 154 -4.60 -9.65 -7.96
N LYS A 155 -3.49 -10.10 -8.54
CA LYS A 155 -2.43 -9.25 -9.10
C LYS A 155 -2.90 -8.22 -10.15
N PHE A 156 -4.11 -8.33 -10.71
CA PHE A 156 -4.63 -7.34 -11.66
C PHE A 156 -5.29 -6.14 -10.98
N GLN A 157 -5.55 -6.22 -9.68
CA GLN A 157 -6.27 -5.21 -8.90
C GLN A 157 -5.33 -4.42 -7.97
N ARG A 158 -4.10 -4.20 -8.44
CA ARG A 158 -3.03 -3.48 -7.73
C ARG A 158 -3.35 -2.00 -7.51
N ALA A 159 -2.86 -1.47 -6.40
CA ALA A 159 -2.65 -0.04 -6.24
C ALA A 159 -1.78 0.49 -7.39
N TYR A 160 -2.17 1.61 -8.01
CA TYR A 160 -1.48 2.18 -9.16
C TYR A 160 -0.81 3.50 -8.78
N GLY A 161 -1.56 4.57 -8.58
CA GLY A 161 -1.01 5.84 -8.13
C GLY A 161 -0.73 5.82 -6.63
N VAL A 162 0.27 6.60 -6.21
CA VAL A 162 0.53 6.95 -4.82
C VAL A 162 0.93 8.42 -4.78
N ILE A 163 0.46 9.16 -3.78
CA ILE A 163 0.89 10.53 -3.51
C ILE A 163 0.74 10.82 -2.00
N PRO A 164 1.83 11.13 -1.28
CA PRO A 164 1.73 11.65 0.08
C PRO A 164 1.18 13.07 0.07
N HIS A 165 0.35 13.39 1.06
CA HIS A 165 -0.27 14.70 1.25
C HIS A 165 0.40 15.45 2.42
N PRO A 166 0.48 16.80 2.38
CA PRO A 166 1.11 17.59 3.45
C PRO A 166 0.50 17.45 4.85
N ASP A 167 -0.74 16.93 4.96
CA ASP A 167 -1.40 16.62 6.25
C ASP A 167 -0.88 15.33 6.91
N GLY A 168 0.04 14.61 6.26
CA GLY A 168 0.60 13.34 6.73
C GLY A 168 -0.16 12.10 6.27
N SER A 169 -1.26 12.24 5.53
CA SER A 169 -1.93 11.11 4.88
C SER A 169 -1.26 10.74 3.56
N VAL A 170 -1.55 9.55 3.06
CA VAL A 170 -1.16 9.11 1.71
C VAL A 170 -2.40 8.70 0.93
N TRP A 171 -2.45 9.10 -0.33
CA TRP A 171 -3.53 8.77 -1.24
C TRP A 171 -3.06 7.77 -2.29
N ILE A 172 -3.87 6.75 -2.51
CA ILE A 172 -3.63 5.65 -3.44
C ILE A 172 -4.79 5.55 -4.42
N SER A 173 -4.50 5.33 -5.70
CA SER A 173 -5.54 4.99 -6.67
C SER A 173 -5.57 3.49 -6.94
N ARG A 174 -6.77 2.92 -7.01
CA ARG A 174 -7.01 1.56 -7.51
C ARG A 174 -7.94 1.63 -8.70
N ARG A 175 -7.47 1.08 -9.82
CA ARG A 175 -8.17 1.19 -11.11
C ARG A 175 -9.44 0.32 -11.18
N TYR A 176 -9.43 -0.81 -10.48
CA TYR A 176 -10.42 -1.87 -10.66
C TYR A 176 -11.16 -2.20 -9.35
N PRO A 177 -12.40 -2.70 -9.48
CA PRO A 177 -13.22 -2.70 -10.71
C PRO A 177 -13.54 -1.26 -11.14
N VAL A 178 -13.86 -1.01 -12.42
CA VAL A 178 -14.24 0.34 -12.87
C VAL A 178 -15.55 0.74 -12.17
N PRO A 179 -15.74 1.98 -11.68
CA PRO A 179 -14.95 3.20 -11.89
C PRO A 179 -13.70 3.34 -11.01
N GLY A 180 -13.37 2.32 -10.21
CA GLY A 180 -12.24 2.29 -9.31
C GLY A 180 -12.46 3.16 -8.09
N GLN A 181 -11.40 3.31 -7.30
CA GLN A 181 -11.47 3.96 -6.00
C GLN A 181 -10.18 4.72 -5.69
N LEU A 182 -10.33 5.76 -4.87
CA LEU A 182 -9.23 6.39 -4.15
C LEU A 182 -9.26 5.93 -2.71
N ILE A 183 -8.09 5.63 -2.18
CA ILE A 183 -7.91 5.26 -0.77
C ILE A 183 -7.04 6.32 -0.13
N ARG A 184 -7.52 6.88 0.97
CA ARG A 184 -6.71 7.70 1.86
C ARG A 184 -6.29 6.85 3.04
N LEU A 185 -4.99 6.81 3.35
CA LEU A 185 -4.44 6.12 4.51
C LEU A 185 -3.80 7.13 5.45
N GLU A 186 -4.14 7.03 6.74
CA GLU A 186 -3.45 7.69 7.84
C GLU A 186 -2.68 6.64 8.65
N LEU A 187 -1.44 6.96 9.05
CA LEU A 187 -0.63 6.04 9.86
C LEU A 187 -1.04 6.02 11.34
N GLY A 188 -1.59 7.12 11.85
CA GLY A 188 -1.75 7.34 13.29
C GLY A 188 -0.42 7.45 14.03
N THR A 189 -0.42 7.15 15.32
CA THR A 189 0.76 7.33 16.19
C THR A 189 1.63 6.08 16.35
N ASN A 190 1.12 4.90 16.01
CA ASN A 190 1.82 3.61 16.13
C ASN A 190 1.41 2.66 14.99
N PRO A 191 1.90 2.90 13.77
CA PRO A 191 1.67 1.98 12.66
C PRO A 191 2.40 0.64 12.90
N PRO A 192 1.81 -0.49 12.49
CA PRO A 192 0.58 -0.58 11.71
C PRO A 192 -0.73 -0.61 12.51
N GLU A 193 -0.68 -0.70 13.84
CA GLU A 193 -1.87 -0.87 14.70
C GLU A 193 -2.85 0.30 14.61
N THR A 194 -2.34 1.52 14.38
CA THR A 194 -3.16 2.73 14.30
C THR A 194 -3.47 3.17 12.86
N CYS A 195 -3.12 2.35 11.87
CA CYS A 195 -3.40 2.69 10.48
C CYS A 195 -4.89 2.63 10.19
N LYS A 196 -5.44 3.70 9.61
CA LYS A 196 -6.86 3.81 9.25
C LYS A 196 -7.00 4.28 7.81
N SER A 197 -7.93 3.66 7.08
CA SER A 197 -8.21 3.97 5.68
C SER A 197 -9.62 4.50 5.47
N GLU A 198 -9.75 5.36 4.48
CA GLU A 198 -11.01 5.82 3.90
C GLU A 198 -11.04 5.47 2.42
N VAL A 199 -12.24 5.19 1.90
CA VAL A 199 -12.45 4.84 0.49
C VAL A 199 -13.40 5.84 -0.15
N TYR A 200 -13.02 6.28 -1.34
CA TYR A 200 -13.79 7.22 -2.14
C TYR A 200 -14.01 6.62 -3.53
N GLU A 201 -15.26 6.42 -3.90
CA GLU A 201 -15.67 5.91 -5.20
C GLU A 201 -16.40 7.00 -5.99
N PRO A 202 -16.13 7.15 -7.29
CA PRO A 202 -16.97 7.95 -8.16
C PRO A 202 -18.41 7.40 -8.19
N PRO A 203 -19.44 8.25 -8.31
CA PRO A 203 -20.81 7.76 -8.47
C PRO A 203 -20.95 6.86 -9.69
N TYR A 204 -21.54 5.67 -9.51
CA TYR A 204 -21.87 4.74 -10.60
C TYR A 204 -23.23 4.07 -10.36
N ASP A 205 -23.83 3.51 -11.41
CA ASP A 205 -25.06 2.73 -11.32
C ASP A 205 -24.72 1.24 -11.23
N PRO A 206 -24.80 0.59 -10.04
CA PRO A 206 -24.42 -0.81 -9.88
C PRO A 206 -25.28 -1.79 -10.70
N ALA A 207 -26.47 -1.38 -11.16
CA ALA A 207 -27.32 -2.18 -12.05
C ALA A 207 -27.19 -1.79 -13.53
N GLY A 208 -26.44 -0.73 -13.83
CA GLY A 208 -26.23 -0.18 -15.16
C GLY A 208 -25.16 -0.92 -15.97
N ASP A 209 -24.94 -0.48 -17.21
CA ASP A 209 -23.88 -1.02 -18.07
C ASP A 209 -22.49 -0.71 -17.48
N PRO A 210 -21.66 -1.72 -17.16
CA PRO A 210 -20.31 -1.49 -16.65
C PRO A 210 -19.41 -0.67 -17.56
N GLN A 211 -19.67 -0.67 -18.88
CA GLN A 211 -18.96 0.18 -19.84
C GLN A 211 -19.33 1.67 -19.70
N ALA A 212 -20.44 1.97 -19.04
CA ALA A 212 -20.91 3.33 -18.77
C ALA A 212 -20.51 3.85 -17.37
N TRP A 213 -19.88 3.03 -16.52
CA TRP A 213 -19.44 3.43 -15.18
C TRP A 213 -18.33 4.49 -15.19
N GLY A 214 -17.66 4.70 -16.33
CA GLY A 214 -16.61 5.70 -16.50
C GLY A 214 -15.23 5.08 -16.57
N TYR A 215 -14.25 5.68 -15.88
CA TYR A 215 -12.84 5.30 -15.98
C TYR A 215 -12.22 5.09 -14.60
N GLY A 216 -11.42 4.03 -14.47
CA GLY A 216 -10.60 3.78 -13.29
C GLY A 216 -9.46 4.78 -13.13
N PRO A 217 -9.23 5.36 -11.94
CA PRO A 217 -8.12 6.27 -11.71
C PRO A 217 -6.77 5.52 -11.82
N ARG A 218 -5.76 6.22 -12.35
CA ARG A 218 -4.37 5.75 -12.43
C ARG A 218 -3.45 6.78 -11.80
N GLY A 219 -3.26 7.91 -12.47
CA GLY A 219 -2.55 9.05 -11.88
C GLY A 219 -3.41 9.69 -10.80
N ILE A 220 -2.75 10.13 -9.74
CA ILE A 220 -3.32 10.96 -8.67
C ILE A 220 -2.26 12.00 -8.31
N ASP A 221 -2.71 13.18 -7.94
CA ASP A 221 -1.88 14.23 -7.37
C ASP A 221 -2.69 14.99 -6.32
N VAL A 222 -2.00 15.79 -5.51
CA VAL A 222 -2.61 16.63 -4.48
C VAL A 222 -2.09 18.05 -4.58
N ASP A 223 -2.94 19.01 -4.21
CA ASP A 223 -2.51 20.40 -4.09
C ASP A 223 -1.56 20.53 -2.89
N ARG A 224 -0.51 21.35 -3.04
CA ARG A 224 0.52 21.61 -2.02
C ARG A 224 0.52 23.08 -1.59
#